data_AF-A0A939U0X8-F1
#
_entry.id   AF-A0A939U0X8-F1
#
_cell.length_a   1.000
_cell.length_b   1.000
_cell.length_c   1.000
_cell.angle_alpha   90.00
_cell.angle_beta   90.00
_cell.angle_gamma   90.00
#
_symmetry.space_group_name_H-M   'P 1'
#
loop_
_entity.id
_entity.type
_entity.pdbx_description
1 polymer ?
#
loop_
_entity_poly.entity_id
_entity_poly.type
_entity_poly.pdbx_seq_one_letter_code
_entity_poly.pdbx_strand_id
1 'polypeptide(L)'
;MEDYIIREIDRIGEMLQLIARRLGLLGGGTPDYSIADAKDEFGKAGCPIDLDKLLQQENPVRYLVEEKELSDYGLETMIDIIFHSDLDEDRKQALLADALAYLDGKGYFSFRLHSFCNNQ
;
A
#
# COMPACT_ATOMS: atom_id res chain seq x y z
N MET A 1 19.53 -0.98 18.27
CA MET A 1 18.73 0.20 17.89
C MET A 1 18.22 0.03 16.46
N GLU A 2 19.08 -0.42 15.52
CA GLU A 2 18.67 -0.96 14.20
C GLU A 2 17.58 -2.04 14.29
N ASP A 3 17.71 -3.01 15.20
CA ASP A 3 16.70 -4.08 15.41
C ASP A 3 15.32 -3.59 15.84
N TYR A 4 15.20 -2.36 16.36
CA TYR A 4 13.90 -1.80 16.74
C TYR A 4 13.20 -1.18 15.53
N ILE A 5 13.94 -0.44 14.70
CA ILE A 5 13.40 0.19 13.48
C ILE A 5 12.94 -0.90 12.50
N ILE A 6 13.75 -1.93 12.24
CA ILE A 6 13.37 -3.00 11.32
C ILE A 6 12.12 -3.76 11.82
N ARG A 7 12.03 -4.04 13.13
CA ARG A 7 10.82 -4.66 13.71
C ARG A 7 9.58 -3.78 13.59
N GLU A 8 9.71 -2.48 13.78
CA GLU A 8 8.56 -1.59 13.70
C GLU A 8 8.10 -1.38 12.25
N ILE A 9 9.03 -1.43 11.29
CA ILE A 9 8.75 -1.44 9.85
C ILE A 9 8.02 -2.72 9.42
N ASP A 10 8.51 -3.89 9.87
CA ASP A 10 7.85 -5.17 9.59
C ASP A 10 6.45 -5.23 10.22
N ARG A 11 6.29 -4.66 11.42
CA ARG A 11 5.00 -4.54 12.10
C ARG A 11 3.99 -3.73 11.29
N ILE A 12 4.40 -2.65 10.63
CA ILE A 12 3.51 -1.88 9.73
C ILE A 12 3.09 -2.76 8.55
N GLY A 13 4.02 -3.50 7.93
CA GLY A 13 3.70 -4.45 6.86
C GLY A 13 2.70 -5.53 7.30
N GLU A 14 2.89 -6.11 8.49
CA GLU A 14 1.97 -7.09 9.08
C GLU A 14 0.58 -6.50 9.38
N MET A 15 0.52 -5.27 9.90
CA MET A 15 -0.74 -4.56 10.14
C MET A 15 -1.48 -4.29 8.82
N LEU A 16 -0.76 -3.85 7.79
CA LEU A 16 -1.33 -3.65 6.45
C LEU A 16 -1.88 -4.95 5.87
N GLN A 17 -1.20 -6.09 6.05
CA GLN A 17 -1.77 -7.39 5.66
C GLN A 17 -3.06 -7.70 6.40
N LEU A 18 -3.10 -7.46 7.72
CA LEU A 18 -4.30 -7.72 8.51
C LEU A 18 -5.48 -6.88 8.00
N ILE A 19 -5.22 -5.61 7.67
CA ILE A 19 -6.21 -4.71 7.09
C ILE A 19 -6.64 -5.20 5.70
N ALA A 20 -5.69 -5.54 4.82
CA ALA A 20 -5.98 -6.10 3.50
C ALA A 20 -6.87 -7.35 3.60
N ARG A 21 -6.64 -8.24 4.56
CA ARG A 21 -7.51 -9.40 4.82
C ARG A 21 -8.92 -8.99 5.25
N ARG A 22 -9.04 -7.99 6.12
CA ARG A 22 -10.34 -7.49 6.59
C ARG A 22 -11.15 -6.86 5.47
N LEU A 23 -10.48 -6.17 4.56
CA LEU A 23 -11.07 -5.61 3.34
C LEU A 23 -11.35 -6.68 2.27
N GLY A 24 -10.94 -7.94 2.49
CA GLY A 24 -11.16 -9.04 1.56
C GLY A 24 -10.15 -9.13 0.41
N LEU A 25 -9.04 -8.38 0.48
CA LEU A 25 -8.11 -8.17 -0.63
C LEU A 25 -7.09 -9.29 -0.85
N LEU A 26 -7.06 -10.28 0.04
CA LEU A 26 -6.17 -11.43 -0.07
C LEU A 26 -6.97 -12.66 -0.52
N GLY A 27 -6.93 -12.99 -1.82
CA GLY A 27 -7.55 -14.21 -2.39
C GLY A 27 -8.02 -14.04 -3.84
N GLY A 28 -8.33 -15.15 -4.53
CA GLY A 28 -8.58 -15.27 -5.99
C GLY A 28 -9.83 -14.59 -6.56
N GLY A 29 -10.22 -13.45 -6.00
CA GLY A 29 -11.34 -12.61 -6.41
C GLY A 29 -11.45 -11.47 -5.40
N THR A 30 -10.55 -10.50 -5.51
CA THR A 30 -10.52 -9.35 -4.61
C THR A 30 -11.77 -8.49 -4.83
N PRO A 31 -12.57 -8.21 -3.79
CA PRO A 31 -13.68 -7.29 -3.91
C PRO A 31 -13.16 -5.84 -3.98
N ASP A 32 -13.80 -5.04 -4.83
CA ASP A 32 -13.65 -3.59 -4.76
C ASP A 32 -14.21 -3.08 -3.43
N TYR A 33 -13.59 -2.05 -2.88
CA TYR A 33 -13.99 -1.44 -1.62
C TYR A 33 -13.90 0.09 -1.70
N SER A 34 -14.53 0.83 -0.77
CA SER A 34 -14.43 2.30 -0.79
C SER A 34 -13.21 2.81 -0.01
N ILE A 35 -12.59 3.90 -0.47
CA ILE A 35 -11.53 4.59 0.28
C ILE A 35 -11.99 4.97 1.70
N ALA A 36 -13.29 5.24 1.88
CA ALA A 36 -13.86 5.48 3.21
C ALA A 36 -13.76 4.24 4.12
N ASP A 37 -14.01 3.04 3.59
CA ASP A 37 -13.88 1.79 4.35
C ASP A 37 -12.42 1.51 4.72
N ALA A 38 -11.46 1.75 3.81
CA ALA A 38 -10.05 1.64 4.16
C ALA A 38 -9.64 2.64 5.25
N LYS A 39 -10.11 3.89 5.19
CA LYS A 39 -9.85 4.88 6.25
C LYS A 39 -10.36 4.42 7.60
N ASP A 40 -11.58 3.89 7.64
CA ASP A 40 -12.20 3.41 8.86
C ASP A 40 -11.44 2.19 9.43
N GLU A 41 -11.07 1.21 8.59
CA GLU A 41 -10.27 0.07 9.03
C GLU A 41 -8.85 0.47 9.48
N PHE A 42 -8.21 1.43 8.80
CA PHE A 42 -6.91 1.99 9.22
C PHE A 42 -7.04 2.66 10.60
N GLY A 43 -8.09 3.44 10.81
CA GLY A 43 -8.39 4.09 12.09
C GLY A 43 -8.61 3.07 13.21
N LYS A 44 -9.45 2.06 12.99
CA LYS A 44 -9.71 0.97 13.95
C LYS A 44 -8.45 0.18 14.30
N ALA A 45 -7.60 -0.06 13.31
CA ALA A 45 -6.34 -0.77 13.50
C ALA A 45 -5.24 0.08 14.17
N GLY A 46 -5.47 1.39 14.36
CA GLY A 46 -4.42 2.30 14.81
C GLY A 46 -3.25 2.38 13.83
N CYS A 47 -3.53 2.25 12.53
CA CYS A 47 -2.51 2.32 11.49
C CYS A 47 -1.83 3.70 11.52
N PRO A 48 -0.49 3.78 11.54
CA PRO A 48 0.23 5.06 11.60
C PRO A 48 0.20 5.86 10.28
N ILE A 49 -0.50 5.35 9.28
CA ILE A 49 -0.61 5.91 7.94
C ILE A 49 -1.97 6.60 7.83
N ASP A 50 -1.90 7.92 7.63
CA ASP A 50 -3.07 8.76 7.38
C ASP A 50 -3.35 8.76 5.88
N LEU A 51 -4.44 8.10 5.48
CA LEU A 51 -4.79 7.94 4.06
C LEU A 51 -5.21 9.27 3.43
N ASP A 52 -5.82 10.19 4.18
CA ASP A 52 -6.15 11.52 3.67
C ASP A 52 -4.89 12.32 3.35
N LYS A 53 -3.89 12.27 4.24
CA LYS A 53 -2.59 12.92 3.99
C LYS A 53 -1.85 12.26 2.84
N LEU A 54 -1.85 10.92 2.77
CA LEU A 54 -1.19 10.19 1.68
C LEU A 54 -1.73 10.64 0.31
N LEU A 55 -3.06 10.70 0.18
CA LEU A 55 -3.73 11.10 -1.05
C LEU A 55 -3.60 12.59 -1.38
N GLN A 56 -2.99 13.40 -0.52
CA GLN A 56 -2.66 14.81 -0.78
C GLN A 56 -1.20 15.03 -1.15
N GLN A 57 -0.35 14.00 -1.06
CA GLN A 57 1.06 14.12 -1.37
C GLN A 57 1.30 14.29 -2.86
N GLU A 58 2.28 15.13 -3.21
CA GLU A 58 2.78 15.26 -4.58
C GLU A 58 3.50 13.98 -5.02
N ASN A 59 4.20 13.31 -4.09
CA ASN A 59 4.81 12.00 -4.32
C ASN A 59 4.42 11.04 -3.18
N PRO A 60 3.28 10.31 -3.32
CA PRO A 60 2.79 9.43 -2.28
C PRO A 60 3.72 8.26 -1.96
N VAL A 61 4.42 7.71 -2.96
CA VAL A 61 5.37 6.59 -2.76
C VAL A 61 6.53 7.05 -1.89
N ARG A 62 7.11 8.21 -2.20
CA ARG A 62 8.19 8.80 -1.40
C ARG A 62 7.75 9.03 0.04
N TYR A 63 6.55 9.57 0.26
CA TYR A 63 5.99 9.73 1.61
C TYR A 63 5.89 8.39 2.35
N LEU A 64 5.41 7.32 1.69
CA LEU A 64 5.31 6.01 2.32
C LEU A 64 6.67 5.43 2.70
N VAL A 65 7.70 5.58 1.86
CA VAL A 65 8.99 4.89 2.07
C VAL A 65 10.01 5.74 2.84
N GLU A 66 9.99 7.06 2.70
CA GLU A 66 10.94 7.96 3.38
C GLU A 66 10.35 8.51 4.69
N GLU A 67 9.08 8.92 4.72
CA GLU A 67 8.49 9.51 5.92
C GLU A 67 7.80 8.49 6.82
N LYS A 68 7.18 7.48 6.22
CA LYS A 68 6.53 6.38 6.96
C LYS A 68 7.39 5.13 7.06
N GLU A 69 8.58 5.16 6.45
CA GLU A 69 9.58 4.10 6.50
C GLU A 69 9.01 2.71 6.16
N LEU A 70 8.01 2.62 5.26
CA LEU A 70 7.45 1.33 4.88
C LEU A 70 8.52 0.45 4.23
N SER A 71 8.52 -0.84 4.60
CA SER A 71 9.28 -1.86 3.87
C SER A 71 8.74 -2.00 2.46
N ASP A 72 9.55 -2.61 1.58
CA ASP A 72 9.16 -2.91 0.20
C ASP A 72 7.88 -3.77 0.17
N TYR A 73 7.73 -4.70 1.12
CA TYR A 73 6.52 -5.51 1.29
C TYR A 73 5.32 -4.70 1.81
N GLY A 74 5.54 -3.79 2.76
CA GLY A 74 4.51 -2.88 3.24
C GLY A 74 4.02 -1.96 2.13
N LEU A 75 4.94 -1.44 1.30
CA LEU A 75 4.61 -0.64 0.13
C LEU A 75 3.78 -1.46 -0.86
N GLU A 76 4.20 -2.68 -1.23
CA GLU A 76 3.40 -3.59 -2.08
C GLU A 76 1.97 -3.72 -1.55
N THR A 77 1.83 -4.00 -0.25
CA THR A 77 0.50 -4.20 0.37
C THR A 77 -0.31 -2.92 0.38
N MET A 78 0.31 -1.75 0.58
CA MET A 78 -0.38 -0.46 0.53
C MET A 78 -0.91 -0.16 -0.87
N ILE A 79 -0.11 -0.41 -1.90
CA ILE A 79 -0.52 -0.17 -3.28
C ILE A 79 -1.63 -1.15 -3.67
N ASP A 80 -1.51 -2.42 -3.29
CA ASP A 80 -2.55 -3.43 -3.47
C ASP A 80 -3.88 -3.03 -2.81
N ILE A 81 -3.82 -2.51 -1.59
CA ILE A 81 -4.97 -1.89 -0.92
C ILE A 81 -5.54 -0.81 -1.84
N ILE A 82 -4.80 0.27 -2.10
CA ILE A 82 -5.31 1.43 -2.87
C ILE A 82 -5.84 1.04 -4.25
N PHE A 83 -5.23 0.06 -4.92
CA PHE A 83 -5.62 -0.35 -6.27
C PHE A 83 -7.04 -0.93 -6.33
N HIS A 84 -7.46 -1.66 -5.29
CA HIS A 84 -8.81 -2.23 -5.18
C HIS A 84 -9.85 -1.25 -4.59
N SER A 85 -9.45 -0.01 -4.31
CA SER A 85 -10.36 1.01 -3.80
C SER A 85 -11.22 1.65 -4.91
N ASP A 86 -12.12 2.56 -4.54
CA ASP A 86 -12.85 3.44 -5.47
C ASP A 86 -12.07 4.71 -5.87
N LEU A 87 -10.76 4.76 -5.63
CA LEU A 87 -9.91 5.88 -6.07
C LEU A 87 -9.93 6.01 -7.60
N ASP A 88 -9.77 7.24 -8.08
CA ASP A 88 -9.64 7.54 -9.50
C ASP A 88 -8.56 6.66 -10.19
N GLU A 89 -8.90 6.11 -11.36
CA GLU A 89 -8.04 5.15 -12.07
C GLU A 89 -6.72 5.77 -12.52
N ASP A 90 -6.72 7.02 -13.01
CA ASP A 90 -5.47 7.68 -13.41
C ASP A 90 -4.54 7.84 -12.19
N ARG A 91 -5.11 8.15 -11.02
CA ARG A 91 -4.36 8.22 -9.76
C ARG A 91 -3.86 6.86 -9.31
N LYS A 92 -4.66 5.79 -9.43
CA LYS A 92 -4.22 4.42 -9.12
C LYS A 92 -3.07 3.99 -10.02
N GLN A 93 -3.15 4.26 -11.32
CA GLN A 93 -2.12 3.90 -12.29
C GLN A 93 -0.84 4.70 -12.06
N ALA A 94 -0.93 6.00 -11.79
CA ALA A 94 0.24 6.81 -11.43
C ALA A 94 0.94 6.27 -10.17
N LEU A 95 0.16 5.95 -9.13
CA LEU A 95 0.69 5.41 -7.90
C LEU A 95 1.33 4.03 -8.09
N LEU A 96 0.69 3.16 -8.87
CA LEU A 96 1.22 1.85 -9.21
C LEU A 96 2.54 1.96 -9.98
N ALA A 97 2.61 2.85 -10.98
CA ALA A 97 3.80 3.07 -11.79
C ALA A 97 4.96 3.60 -10.94
N ASP A 98 4.71 4.58 -10.07
CA ASP A 98 5.73 5.12 -9.16
C ASP A 98 6.24 4.04 -8.18
N ALA A 99 5.35 3.21 -7.67
CA ALA A 99 5.71 2.15 -6.73
C ALA A 99 6.52 1.04 -7.41
N LEU A 100 6.12 0.61 -8.61
CA LEU A 100 6.88 -0.34 -9.41
C LEU A 100 8.26 0.21 -9.75
N ALA A 101 8.36 1.48 -10.19
CA ALA A 101 9.64 2.10 -10.49
C ALA A 101 10.57 2.14 -9.27
N TYR A 102 10.04 2.43 -8.08
CA TYR A 102 10.80 2.40 -6.84
C TYR A 102 11.28 0.97 -6.48
N LEU A 103 10.38 -0.01 -6.53
CA LEU A 103 10.69 -1.40 -6.18
C LEU A 103 11.68 -2.04 -7.18
N ASP A 104 11.47 -1.83 -8.47
CA ASP A 104 12.38 -2.29 -9.54
C ASP A 104 13.76 -1.64 -9.41
N GLY A 105 13.81 -0.35 -9.06
CA GLY A 105 15.06 0.37 -8.79
C GLY A 105 15.87 -0.24 -7.63
N LYS A 106 15.22 -0.96 -6.73
CA LYS A 106 15.84 -1.72 -5.64
C LYS A 106 16.11 -3.19 -5.97
N GLY A 107 15.66 -3.68 -7.13
CA GLY A 107 15.69 -5.10 -7.48
C GLY A 107 14.64 -5.96 -6.76
N TYR A 108 13.59 -5.34 -6.21
CA TYR A 108 12.44 -6.03 -5.63
C TYR A 108 11.35 -6.23 -6.69
N PHE A 109 11.10 -7.47 -7.10
CA PHE A 109 10.06 -7.77 -8.09
C PHE A 109 8.75 -8.16 -7.41
N SER A 110 7.71 -7.33 -7.57
CA SER A 110 6.37 -7.62 -7.03
C SER A 110 5.47 -8.30 -8.05
N PHE A 111 5.29 -9.62 -7.94
CA PHE A 111 4.33 -10.36 -8.76
C PHE A 111 2.90 -9.81 -8.64
N ARG A 112 2.54 -9.31 -7.46
CA ARG A 112 1.20 -8.79 -7.18
C ARG A 112 0.95 -7.50 -7.95
N LEU A 113 1.84 -6.52 -7.80
CA LEU A 113 1.68 -5.23 -8.48
C LEU A 113 1.77 -5.35 -9.99
N HIS A 114 2.68 -6.20 -10.50
CA HIS A 114 2.76 -6.46 -11.94
C HIS A 114 1.51 -7.14 -12.52
N SER A 115 0.73 -7.86 -11.69
CA SER A 115 -0.53 -8.45 -12.16
C SER A 115 -1.57 -7.40 -12.57
N PHE A 116 -1.51 -6.20 -11.96
CA PHE A 116 -2.41 -5.09 -12.28
C PHE A 116 -2.09 -4.44 -13.63
N CYS A 117 -0.84 -4.47 -14.08
CA CYS A 117 -0.46 -3.96 -15.39
C CYS A 117 -1.01 -4.79 -16.55
N ASN A 118 -1.26 -6.09 -16.33
CA ASN A 118 -1.68 -7.04 -17.36
C ASN A 118 -3.21 -7.17 -17.51
N ASN A 119 -3.98 -6.51 -16.66
CA ASN A 119 -5.45 -6.54 -16.69
C ASN A 119 -6.08 -5.38 -17.49
N GLN A 120 -5.30 -4.71 -18.34
CA GLN A 120 -5.77 -3.68 -19.28
C GLN A 120 -6.26 -4.29 -20.60
#